data_AF-A0A9D6HD58-F1
#
_entry.id   AF-A0A9D6HD58-F1
#
_cell.length_a   1.000
_cell.length_b   1.000
_cell.length_c   1.000
_cell.angle_alpha   90.00
_cell.angle_beta   90.00
_cell.angle_gamma   90.00
#
_symmetry.space_group_name_H-M   'P 1'
#
loop_
_entity.id
_entity.type
_entity.pdbx_description
1 polymer ?
#
loop_
_entity_poly.entity_id
_entity_poly.type
_entity_poly.pdbx_seq_one_letter_code
_entity_poly.pdbx_strand_id
1 'polypeptide(L)'
;MFCAAARQDATVTKNRNRIFALFLLLALAFCQASFAQEAPTPPGKDADDATREKFYLEIERHIANVFKLAGEEENPWAPKPRTPTEVELLRKQLELDGYSFTPAGFLDAVKAGNMAAMLRYLDAGMPVNTTNTSNQNALFFAIIGDQIPMAQALIGYGVRVNMANTLEETPLMIAVAKGNPHMVALLLDARADPNTSNQNGWNSLHYAVYDNNIPMAALLIARGADIDHINKLGYTPLMQAAWKGFEEMARFLIKMGASPVPRDNNGNNALLVAVTYKQYDIAKFLLQNGANPNDENYRGWKALDIALDQQDMDMANLLYAYGATTPGTQLPVEMPDATRIR
;
A
#
# COMPACT_ATOMS: atom_id res chain seq x y z
N MET A 1 -16.46 15.01 -26.23
CA MET A 1 -17.34 16.18 -26.01
C MET A 1 -17.50 16.56 -24.54
N PHE A 2 -17.60 15.62 -23.60
CA PHE A 2 -17.82 15.91 -22.17
C PHE A 2 -16.67 16.62 -21.43
N CYS A 3 -15.39 16.36 -21.76
CA CYS A 3 -14.25 17.06 -21.13
C CYS A 3 -14.13 18.55 -21.47
N ALA A 4 -14.77 19.02 -22.56
CA ALA A 4 -14.62 20.39 -23.03
C ALA A 4 -15.56 21.38 -22.31
N ALA A 5 -16.71 20.92 -21.82
CA ALA A 5 -17.65 21.76 -21.06
C ALA A 5 -17.17 22.02 -19.62
N ALA A 6 -16.56 21.02 -18.97
CA ALA A 6 -16.11 21.12 -17.57
C ALA A 6 -14.92 22.09 -17.35
N ARG A 7 -14.21 22.51 -18.40
CA ARG A 7 -13.12 23.50 -18.30
C ARG A 7 -13.59 24.95 -18.24
N GLN A 8 -14.81 25.26 -18.68
CA GLN A 8 -15.27 26.65 -18.82
C GLN A 8 -16.01 27.23 -17.59
N ASP A 9 -16.54 26.39 -16.68
CA ASP A 9 -17.34 26.82 -15.52
C ASP A 9 -16.57 26.88 -14.18
N ALA A 10 -15.24 26.84 -14.20
CA ALA A 10 -14.39 26.68 -13.02
C ALA A 10 -14.06 27.98 -12.24
N THR A 11 -14.99 28.94 -12.12
CA THR A 11 -14.77 30.21 -11.41
C THR A 11 -15.36 30.30 -9.99
N VAL A 12 -15.97 29.23 -9.46
CA VAL A 12 -16.44 29.22 -8.05
C VAL A 12 -15.65 28.23 -7.21
N THR A 13 -14.70 28.76 -6.45
CA THR A 13 -13.56 28.08 -5.78
C THR A 13 -13.93 27.12 -4.64
N LYS A 14 -15.22 26.87 -4.37
CA LYS A 14 -15.66 25.98 -3.28
C LYS A 14 -16.22 24.63 -3.74
N ASN A 15 -16.46 24.44 -5.04
CA ASN A 15 -17.09 23.23 -5.59
C ASN A 15 -16.22 22.41 -6.57
N ARG A 16 -14.99 22.83 -6.90
CA ARG A 16 -14.11 22.08 -7.83
C ARG A 16 -13.85 20.64 -7.38
N ASN A 17 -13.58 20.40 -6.09
CA ASN A 17 -13.26 19.05 -5.60
C ASN A 17 -14.50 18.14 -5.51
N ARG A 18 -15.68 18.71 -5.21
CA ARG A 18 -16.94 17.95 -5.20
C ARG A 18 -17.36 17.54 -6.60
N ILE A 19 -17.29 18.46 -7.57
CA ILE A 19 -17.66 18.18 -8.96
C ILE A 19 -16.70 17.14 -9.58
N PHE A 20 -15.39 17.25 -9.32
CA PHE A 20 -14.42 16.27 -9.81
C PHE A 20 -14.61 14.89 -9.18
N ALA A 21 -14.91 14.82 -7.88
CA ALA A 21 -15.15 13.56 -7.16
C ALA A 21 -16.45 12.87 -7.62
N LEU A 22 -17.53 13.64 -7.79
CA LEU A 22 -18.80 13.13 -8.33
C LEU A 22 -18.64 12.61 -9.76
N PHE A 23 -17.86 13.28 -10.60
CA PHE A 23 -17.57 12.82 -11.96
C PHE A 23 -16.73 11.53 -12.00
N LEU A 24 -15.75 11.40 -11.09
CA LEU A 24 -14.93 10.20 -10.99
C LEU A 24 -15.74 9.00 -10.51
N LEU A 25 -16.64 9.22 -9.53
CA LEU A 25 -17.57 8.20 -9.03
C LEU A 25 -18.60 7.79 -10.08
N LEU A 26 -19.09 8.74 -10.90
CA LEU A 26 -19.94 8.46 -12.06
C LEU A 26 -19.19 7.57 -13.07
N ALA A 27 -17.97 7.96 -13.46
CA ALA A 27 -17.18 7.20 -14.44
C ALA A 27 -16.89 5.76 -13.96
N LEU A 28 -16.66 5.57 -12.67
CA LEU A 28 -16.46 4.25 -12.06
C LEU A 28 -17.77 3.43 -12.02
N ALA A 29 -18.89 4.04 -11.64
CA ALA A 29 -20.20 3.37 -11.61
C ALA A 29 -20.68 2.95 -13.01
N PHE A 30 -20.45 3.77 -14.04
CA PHE A 30 -20.80 3.47 -15.43
C PHE A 30 -19.87 2.44 -16.09
N CYS A 31 -18.63 2.28 -15.61
CA CYS A 31 -17.72 1.26 -16.12
C CYS A 31 -18.11 -0.16 -15.66
N GLN A 32 -18.88 -0.28 -14.56
CA GLN A 32 -19.27 -1.56 -13.97
C GLN A 32 -20.72 -1.99 -14.26
N ALA A 33 -21.58 -1.12 -14.79
CA ALA A 33 -23.00 -1.41 -15.01
C ALA A 33 -23.46 -1.12 -16.45
N SER A 34 -24.13 -2.08 -17.09
CA SER A 34 -24.75 -1.95 -18.44
C SER A 34 -26.00 -1.04 -18.48
N PHE A 35 -26.06 0.03 -17.68
CA PHE A 35 -27.20 0.95 -17.58
C PHE A 35 -26.94 2.27 -18.31
N ALA A 36 -26.72 2.22 -19.63
CA ALA A 36 -26.52 3.43 -20.43
C ALA A 36 -27.84 4.16 -20.79
N GLN A 37 -29.02 3.58 -20.52
CA GLN A 37 -30.30 4.06 -21.08
C GLN A 37 -31.11 5.02 -20.19
N GLU A 38 -30.76 5.23 -18.91
CA GLU A 38 -31.56 6.05 -17.98
C GLU A 38 -30.85 7.30 -17.42
N ALA A 39 -29.65 7.64 -17.92
CA ALA A 39 -28.89 8.76 -17.37
C ALA A 39 -29.54 10.13 -17.69
N PRO A 40 -29.72 11.02 -16.70
CA PRO A 40 -30.21 12.38 -16.96
C PRO A 40 -29.21 13.16 -17.82
N THR A 41 -29.71 13.90 -18.80
CA THR A 41 -28.88 14.73 -19.70
C THR A 41 -28.34 15.97 -18.97
N PRO A 42 -27.06 16.33 -19.13
CA PRO A 42 -26.51 17.52 -18.49
C PRO A 42 -27.22 18.80 -18.95
N PRO A 43 -27.45 19.76 -18.05
CA PRO A 43 -27.99 21.06 -18.42
C PRO A 43 -27.04 21.81 -19.36
N GLY A 44 -27.61 22.60 -20.28
CA GLY A 44 -26.85 23.45 -21.20
C GLY A 44 -26.13 24.60 -20.50
N LYS A 45 -25.19 25.26 -21.20
CA LYS A 45 -24.36 26.34 -20.63
C LYS A 45 -25.16 27.49 -20.04
N ASP A 46 -26.33 27.79 -20.60
CA ASP A 46 -27.19 28.91 -20.18
C ASP A 46 -28.19 28.53 -19.07
N ALA A 47 -28.10 27.33 -18.50
CA ALA A 47 -29.00 26.88 -17.43
C ALA A 47 -28.75 27.65 -16.12
N ASP A 48 -29.85 28.04 -15.46
CA ASP A 48 -29.81 28.71 -14.16
C ASP A 48 -29.31 27.79 -13.03
N ASP A 49 -28.91 28.39 -11.92
CA ASP A 49 -28.33 27.68 -10.78
C ASP A 49 -29.30 26.65 -10.17
N ALA A 50 -30.60 26.93 -10.19
CA ALA A 50 -31.63 26.02 -9.68
C ALA A 50 -31.76 24.75 -10.54
N THR A 51 -31.67 24.88 -11.87
CA THR A 51 -31.68 23.74 -12.81
C THR A 51 -30.42 22.90 -12.65
N ARG A 52 -29.26 23.54 -12.47
CA ARG A 52 -27.99 22.87 -12.20
C ARG A 52 -28.02 22.12 -10.87
N GLU A 53 -28.53 22.75 -9.81
CA GLU A 53 -28.66 22.14 -8.48
C GLU A 53 -29.58 20.92 -8.51
N LYS A 54 -30.73 21.01 -9.18
CA LYS A 54 -31.66 19.88 -9.34
C LYS A 54 -31.01 18.70 -10.08
N PHE A 55 -30.21 18.96 -11.12
CA PHE A 55 -29.45 17.93 -11.83
C PHE A 55 -28.42 17.24 -10.94
N TYR A 56 -27.71 17.98 -10.09
CA TYR A 56 -26.73 17.38 -9.16
C TYR A 56 -27.41 16.52 -8.08
N LEU A 57 -28.54 16.98 -7.52
CA LEU A 57 -29.34 16.18 -6.58
C LEU A 57 -29.87 14.88 -7.22
N GLU A 58 -30.28 14.94 -8.48
CA GLU A 58 -30.74 13.78 -9.26
C GLU A 58 -29.62 12.74 -9.46
N ILE A 59 -28.39 13.22 -9.71
CA ILE A 59 -27.18 12.41 -9.79
C ILE A 59 -26.84 11.79 -8.44
N GLU A 60 -26.83 12.58 -7.37
CA GLU A 60 -26.53 12.07 -6.02
C GLU A 60 -27.52 10.97 -5.62
N ARG A 61 -28.80 11.13 -5.97
CA ARG A 61 -29.84 10.11 -5.79
C ARG A 61 -29.59 8.85 -6.62
N HIS A 62 -29.20 8.99 -7.89
CA HIS A 62 -28.88 7.83 -8.74
C HIS A 62 -27.65 7.09 -8.23
N ILE A 63 -26.60 7.81 -7.84
CA ILE A 63 -25.41 7.23 -7.22
C ILE A 63 -25.81 6.48 -5.95
N ALA A 64 -26.58 7.10 -5.05
CA ALA A 64 -27.06 6.45 -3.83
C ALA A 64 -27.89 5.20 -4.13
N ASN A 65 -28.74 5.21 -5.16
CA ASN A 65 -29.54 4.05 -5.56
C ASN A 65 -28.69 2.94 -6.20
N VAL A 66 -27.70 3.27 -7.03
CA VAL A 66 -26.74 2.31 -7.58
C VAL A 66 -25.91 1.67 -6.46
N PHE A 67 -25.46 2.46 -5.48
CA PHE A 67 -24.78 1.93 -4.29
C PHE A 67 -25.70 1.13 -3.38
N LYS A 68 -26.99 1.45 -3.32
CA LYS A 68 -28.00 0.66 -2.58
C LYS A 68 -28.28 -0.68 -3.27
N LEU A 69 -28.35 -0.68 -4.60
CA LEU A 69 -28.53 -1.89 -5.42
C LEU A 69 -27.26 -2.76 -5.46
N ALA A 70 -26.08 -2.15 -5.40
CA ALA A 70 -24.79 -2.85 -5.27
C ALA A 70 -24.45 -3.23 -3.81
N GLY A 71 -25.25 -2.78 -2.83
CA GLY A 71 -24.91 -2.76 -1.41
C GLY A 71 -25.79 -3.64 -0.50
N GLU A 72 -26.53 -4.59 -1.07
CA GLU A 72 -27.28 -5.60 -0.31
C GLU A 72 -26.88 -7.03 -0.73
N GLU A 73 -25.59 -7.29 -0.94
CA GLU A 73 -25.11 -8.64 -0.63
C GLU A 73 -25.11 -8.74 0.91
N GLU A 74 -26.19 -9.32 1.46
CA GLU A 74 -26.23 -9.72 2.87
C GLU A 74 -24.91 -10.41 3.19
N ASN A 75 -24.12 -9.85 4.12
CA ASN A 75 -22.87 -10.46 4.56
C ASN A 75 -23.16 -11.94 4.90
N PRO A 76 -22.69 -12.91 4.09
CA PRO A 76 -23.11 -14.30 4.21
C PRO A 76 -22.59 -14.94 5.51
N TRP A 77 -21.65 -14.25 6.16
CA TRP A 77 -21.03 -14.63 7.42
C TRP A 77 -21.53 -13.80 8.61
N ALA A 78 -22.60 -13.00 8.45
CA ALA A 78 -23.19 -12.27 9.56
C ALA A 78 -23.60 -13.27 10.66
N PRO A 79 -23.23 -13.04 11.94
CA PRO A 79 -23.61 -13.93 13.03
C PRO A 79 -25.13 -14.01 13.12
N LYS A 80 -25.68 -15.23 13.06
CA LYS A 80 -27.12 -15.42 13.27
C LYS A 80 -27.47 -15.11 14.72
N PRO A 81 -28.53 -14.34 15.01
CA PRO A 81 -28.97 -14.12 16.38
C PRO A 81 -29.36 -15.47 17.01
N ARG A 82 -28.76 -15.79 18.16
CA ARG A 82 -29.03 -17.01 18.93
C ARG A 82 -29.42 -16.66 20.35
N THR A 83 -30.34 -17.44 20.90
CA THR A 83 -30.74 -17.35 22.31
C THR A 83 -29.61 -17.83 23.23
N PRO A 84 -29.54 -17.36 24.48
CA PRO A 84 -28.54 -17.85 25.45
C PRO A 84 -28.57 -19.38 25.63
N THR A 85 -29.77 -19.99 25.56
CA THR A 85 -29.96 -21.43 25.67
C THR A 85 -29.36 -22.19 24.47
N GLU A 86 -29.54 -21.68 23.25
CA GLU A 86 -28.92 -22.27 22.05
C GLU A 86 -27.39 -22.16 22.10
N VAL A 87 -26.87 -21.01 22.52
CA VAL A 87 -25.43 -20.80 22.70
C VAL A 87 -24.84 -21.81 23.68
N GLU A 88 -25.50 -22.02 24.83
CA GLU A 88 -25.07 -22.99 25.83
C GLU A 88 -25.12 -24.45 25.32
N LEU A 89 -26.12 -24.80 24.52
CA LEU A 89 -26.20 -26.12 23.89
C LEU A 89 -25.03 -26.35 22.93
N LEU A 90 -24.67 -25.35 22.11
CA LEU A 90 -23.57 -25.45 21.14
C LEU A 90 -22.21 -25.59 21.83
N ARG A 91 -22.01 -24.90 22.97
CA ARG A 91 -20.81 -25.06 23.79
C ARG A 91 -20.66 -26.49 24.30
N LYS A 92 -21.73 -27.05 24.87
CA LYS A 92 -21.74 -28.45 25.33
C LYS A 92 -21.48 -29.44 24.20
N GLN A 93 -22.06 -29.21 23.02
CA GLN A 93 -21.82 -30.05 21.84
C GLN A 93 -20.36 -29.98 21.37
N LEU A 94 -19.73 -28.80 21.41
CA LEU A 94 -18.29 -28.67 21.11
C LEU A 94 -17.44 -29.50 22.08
N GLU A 95 -17.72 -29.41 23.38
CA GLU A 95 -16.99 -30.17 24.41
C GLU A 95 -17.17 -31.68 24.28
N LEU A 96 -18.38 -32.14 23.96
CA LEU A 96 -18.66 -33.56 23.68
C LEU A 96 -17.88 -34.09 22.48
N ASP A 97 -17.65 -33.25 21.47
CA ASP A 97 -16.87 -33.58 20.27
C ASP A 97 -15.35 -33.44 20.49
N GLY A 98 -14.90 -33.19 21.72
CA GLY A 98 -13.49 -33.11 22.09
C GLY A 98 -12.86 -31.73 21.91
N TYR A 99 -13.65 -30.69 21.63
CA TYR A 99 -13.18 -29.31 21.51
C TYR A 99 -13.35 -28.57 22.84
N SER A 100 -12.26 -28.04 23.41
CA SER A 100 -12.33 -27.22 24.61
C SER A 100 -12.79 -25.80 24.26
N PHE A 101 -13.93 -25.34 24.82
CA PHE A 101 -14.45 -23.98 24.60
C PHE A 101 -13.59 -22.89 25.27
N THR A 102 -12.42 -22.62 24.67
CA THR A 102 -11.44 -21.64 25.15
C THR A 102 -10.88 -20.82 23.99
N PRO A 103 -10.34 -19.61 24.27
CA PRO A 103 -9.52 -18.86 23.33
C PRO A 103 -8.48 -19.70 22.57
N ALA A 104 -7.74 -20.53 23.29
CA ALA A 104 -6.70 -21.38 22.70
C ALA A 104 -7.32 -22.41 21.75
N GLY A 105 -8.37 -23.11 22.17
CA GLY A 105 -9.07 -24.11 21.34
C GLY A 105 -9.64 -23.51 20.05
N PHE A 106 -10.19 -22.30 20.11
CA PHE A 106 -10.66 -21.57 18.93
C PHE A 106 -9.51 -21.24 17.97
N LEU A 107 -8.42 -20.65 18.49
CA LEU A 107 -7.26 -20.30 17.67
C LEU A 107 -6.56 -21.53 17.09
N ASP A 108 -6.54 -22.65 17.81
CA ASP A 108 -5.97 -23.91 17.32
C ASP A 108 -6.81 -24.54 16.20
N ALA A 109 -8.15 -24.44 16.27
CA ALA A 109 -9.01 -24.83 15.17
C ALA A 109 -8.73 -24.03 13.88
N VAL A 110 -8.50 -22.72 14.02
CA VAL A 110 -8.12 -21.83 12.91
C VAL A 110 -6.73 -22.20 12.37
N LYS A 111 -5.72 -22.36 13.24
CA LYS A 111 -4.38 -22.81 12.83
C LYS A 111 -4.41 -24.13 12.06
N ALA A 112 -5.26 -25.06 12.48
CA ALA A 112 -5.44 -26.36 11.82
C ALA A 112 -6.21 -26.27 10.49
N GLY A 113 -6.75 -25.10 10.13
CA GLY A 113 -7.59 -24.94 8.93
C GLY A 113 -8.96 -25.57 9.04
N ASN A 114 -9.43 -25.86 10.26
CA ASN A 114 -10.72 -26.49 10.48
C ASN A 114 -11.84 -25.44 10.48
N MET A 115 -12.31 -25.11 9.28
CA MET A 115 -13.41 -24.16 9.05
C MET A 115 -14.69 -24.52 9.83
N ALA A 116 -15.04 -25.81 9.86
CA ALA A 116 -16.24 -26.27 10.55
C ALA A 116 -16.15 -26.03 12.07
N ALA A 117 -15.02 -26.38 12.69
CA ALA A 117 -14.80 -26.12 14.11
C ALA A 117 -14.78 -24.62 14.40
N MET A 118 -14.08 -23.81 13.58
CA MET A 118 -14.05 -22.36 13.72
C MET A 118 -15.47 -21.76 13.74
N LEU A 119 -16.31 -22.11 12.76
CA LEU A 119 -17.69 -21.62 12.69
C LEU A 119 -18.51 -22.04 13.92
N ARG A 120 -18.33 -23.29 14.39
CA ARG A 120 -19.00 -23.77 15.61
C ARG A 120 -18.59 -22.97 16.85
N TYR A 121 -17.31 -22.62 17.01
CA TYR A 121 -16.86 -21.75 18.11
C TYR A 121 -17.55 -20.38 18.05
N LEU A 122 -17.60 -19.75 16.86
CA LEU A 122 -18.23 -18.44 16.68
C LEU A 122 -19.74 -18.50 16.94
N ASP A 123 -20.41 -19.55 16.46
CA ASP A 123 -21.82 -19.83 16.72
C ASP A 123 -22.13 -20.09 18.20
N ALA A 124 -21.18 -20.69 18.93
CA ALA A 124 -21.23 -20.88 20.37
C ALA A 124 -20.84 -19.59 21.16
N GLY A 125 -20.73 -18.46 20.47
CA GLY A 125 -20.49 -17.14 21.06
C GLY A 125 -19.05 -16.89 21.47
N MET A 126 -18.07 -17.59 20.89
CA MET A 126 -16.65 -17.25 21.06
C MET A 126 -16.38 -15.84 20.49
N PRO A 127 -15.75 -14.92 21.24
CA PRO A 127 -15.43 -13.60 20.71
C PRO A 127 -14.46 -13.71 19.53
N VAL A 128 -14.84 -13.22 18.35
CA VAL A 128 -14.01 -13.28 17.13
C VAL A 128 -12.65 -12.59 17.27
N ASN A 129 -12.57 -11.58 18.14
CA ASN A 129 -11.37 -10.77 18.39
C ASN A 129 -10.47 -11.34 19.51
N THR A 130 -10.69 -12.58 19.91
CA THR A 130 -9.83 -13.26 20.89
C THR A 130 -8.40 -13.39 20.35
N THR A 131 -7.41 -13.23 21.23
CA THR A 131 -5.98 -13.30 20.88
C THR A 131 -5.21 -14.31 21.72
N ASN A 132 -4.06 -14.72 21.20
CA ASN A 132 -3.03 -15.39 21.98
C ASN A 132 -2.19 -14.40 22.81
N THR A 133 -1.13 -14.90 23.45
CA THR A 133 -0.16 -14.12 24.23
C THR A 133 0.68 -13.15 23.41
N SER A 134 0.74 -13.33 22.08
CA SER A 134 1.45 -12.46 21.15
C SER A 134 0.52 -11.43 20.48
N ASN A 135 -0.68 -11.20 21.02
CA ASN A 135 -1.73 -10.34 20.45
C ASN A 135 -2.19 -10.75 19.04
N GLN A 136 -2.01 -12.01 18.64
CA GLN A 136 -2.49 -12.53 17.36
C GLN A 136 -3.91 -13.06 17.51
N ASN A 137 -4.84 -12.49 16.77
CA ASN A 137 -6.20 -13.00 16.61
C ASN A 137 -6.27 -14.14 15.57
N ALA A 138 -7.47 -14.68 15.35
CA ALA A 138 -7.71 -15.73 14.36
C ALA A 138 -7.27 -15.35 12.93
N LEU A 139 -7.38 -14.07 12.55
CA LEU A 139 -7.03 -13.62 11.20
C LEU A 139 -5.54 -13.83 10.90
N PHE A 140 -4.64 -13.64 11.87
CA PHE A 140 -3.22 -13.96 11.69
C PHE A 140 -3.00 -15.42 11.31
N PHE A 141 -3.67 -16.36 11.97
CA PHE A 141 -3.48 -17.79 11.70
C PHE A 141 -4.08 -18.21 10.37
N ALA A 142 -5.23 -17.65 9.99
CA ALA A 142 -5.81 -17.85 8.67
C ALA A 142 -4.87 -17.35 7.55
N ILE A 143 -4.20 -16.21 7.75
CA ILE A 143 -3.20 -15.67 6.81
C ILE A 143 -1.94 -16.55 6.76
N ILE A 144 -1.41 -16.96 7.91
CA ILE A 144 -0.20 -17.79 7.98
C ILE A 144 -0.41 -19.14 7.29
N GLY A 145 -1.62 -19.71 7.41
CA GLY A 145 -2.03 -20.94 6.75
C GLY A 145 -2.53 -20.78 5.31
N ASP A 146 -2.54 -19.56 4.77
CA ASP A 146 -3.06 -19.21 3.44
C ASP A 146 -4.53 -19.61 3.19
N GLN A 147 -5.36 -19.49 4.22
CA GLN A 147 -6.75 -19.95 4.24
C GLN A 147 -7.71 -18.82 3.87
N ILE A 148 -7.75 -18.45 2.59
CA ILE A 148 -8.57 -17.33 2.07
C ILE A 148 -10.04 -17.43 2.50
N PRO A 149 -10.76 -18.56 2.33
CA PRO A 149 -12.17 -18.64 2.73
C PRO A 149 -12.38 -18.44 4.23
N MET A 150 -11.42 -18.88 5.04
CA MET A 150 -11.47 -18.69 6.49
C MET A 150 -11.23 -17.23 6.86
N ALA A 151 -10.26 -16.56 6.22
CA ALA A 151 -10.04 -15.13 6.40
C ALA A 151 -11.27 -14.30 6.00
N GLN A 152 -11.91 -14.63 4.87
CA GLN A 152 -13.16 -14.01 4.43
C GLN A 152 -14.27 -14.15 5.47
N ALA A 153 -14.46 -15.35 6.01
CA ALA A 153 -15.45 -15.58 7.05
C ALA A 153 -15.14 -14.76 8.31
N LEU A 154 -13.91 -14.79 8.81
CA LEU A 154 -13.51 -14.02 9.99
C LEU A 154 -13.74 -12.51 9.81
N ILE A 155 -13.46 -11.97 8.62
CA ILE A 155 -13.78 -10.58 8.25
C ILE A 155 -15.29 -10.32 8.32
N GLY A 156 -16.10 -11.21 7.75
CA GLY A 156 -17.55 -11.12 7.82
C GLY A 156 -18.12 -11.23 9.25
N TYR A 157 -17.47 -11.99 10.14
CA TYR A 157 -17.79 -12.01 11.57
C TYR A 157 -17.30 -10.77 12.34
N GLY A 158 -16.62 -9.82 11.69
CA GLY A 158 -16.18 -8.57 12.31
C GLY A 158 -14.87 -8.66 13.08
N VAL A 159 -13.94 -9.51 12.64
CA VAL A 159 -12.56 -9.50 13.17
C VAL A 159 -11.89 -8.15 12.90
N ARG A 160 -11.10 -7.66 13.85
CA ARG A 160 -10.30 -6.44 13.71
C ARG A 160 -9.12 -6.70 12.77
N VAL A 161 -9.24 -6.22 11.54
CA VAL A 161 -8.25 -6.42 10.46
C VAL A 161 -6.92 -5.68 10.68
N ASN A 162 -6.91 -4.60 11.47
CA ASN A 162 -5.73 -3.77 11.74
C ASN A 162 -5.10 -4.04 13.12
N MET A 163 -5.46 -5.16 13.78
CA MET A 163 -4.92 -5.47 15.10
C MET A 163 -3.46 -5.90 14.99
N ALA A 164 -2.55 -5.13 15.59
CA ALA A 164 -1.13 -5.44 15.57
C ALA A 164 -0.73 -6.48 16.63
N ASN A 165 0.24 -7.34 16.30
CA ASN A 165 0.84 -8.29 17.24
C ASN A 165 1.83 -7.58 18.19
N THR A 166 2.53 -8.33 19.06
CA THR A 166 3.53 -7.76 19.98
C THR A 166 4.77 -7.15 19.32
N LEU A 167 4.98 -7.37 18.01
CA LEU A 167 6.03 -6.75 17.21
C LEU A 167 5.49 -5.56 16.39
N GLU A 168 4.26 -5.14 16.67
CA GLU A 168 3.49 -4.13 15.93
C GLU A 168 3.22 -4.51 14.46
N GLU A 169 3.32 -5.80 14.10
CA GLU A 169 3.00 -6.25 12.75
C GLU A 169 1.49 -6.42 12.57
N THR A 170 0.95 -5.87 11.49
CA THR A 170 -0.46 -6.02 11.12
C THR A 170 -0.69 -7.29 10.30
N PRO A 171 -1.93 -7.81 10.24
CA PRO A 171 -2.30 -8.91 9.35
C PRO A 171 -1.88 -8.67 7.89
N LEU A 172 -1.99 -7.42 7.41
CA LEU A 172 -1.58 -7.04 6.05
C LEU A 172 -0.08 -7.21 5.82
N MET A 173 0.78 -6.84 6.79
CA MET A 173 2.23 -7.07 6.68
C MET A 173 2.56 -8.56 6.58
N ILE A 174 1.92 -9.39 7.41
CA ILE A 174 2.11 -10.84 7.37
C ILE A 174 1.66 -11.43 6.02
N ALA A 175 0.52 -10.97 5.49
CA ALA A 175 0.03 -11.42 4.19
C ALA A 175 0.99 -11.05 3.04
N VAL A 176 1.56 -9.85 3.08
CA VAL A 176 2.56 -9.41 2.10
C VAL A 176 3.83 -10.25 2.18
N ALA A 177 4.35 -10.50 3.39
CA ALA A 177 5.52 -11.35 3.61
C ALA A 177 5.30 -12.82 3.20
N LYS A 178 4.04 -13.27 3.15
CA LYS A 178 3.67 -14.59 2.60
C LYS A 178 3.55 -14.60 1.08
N GLY A 179 3.49 -13.44 0.45
CA GLY A 179 3.50 -13.29 -1.00
C GLY A 179 2.20 -13.66 -1.70
N ASN A 180 1.06 -13.82 -1.00
CA ASN A 180 -0.22 -14.11 -1.64
C ASN A 180 -1.00 -12.83 -1.98
N PRO A 181 -1.09 -12.41 -3.26
CA PRO A 181 -1.79 -11.19 -3.66
C PRO A 181 -3.30 -11.25 -3.44
N HIS A 182 -3.92 -12.43 -3.45
CA HIS A 182 -5.37 -12.56 -3.19
C HIS A 182 -5.69 -12.28 -1.73
N MET A 183 -4.86 -12.79 -0.81
CA MET A 183 -5.01 -12.50 0.63
C MET A 183 -4.78 -11.00 0.90
N VAL A 184 -3.77 -10.41 0.26
CA VAL A 184 -3.49 -8.96 0.39
C VAL A 184 -4.64 -8.12 -0.15
N ALA A 185 -5.17 -8.45 -1.33
CA ALA A 185 -6.33 -7.76 -1.90
C ALA A 185 -7.55 -7.84 -0.98
N LEU A 186 -7.86 -9.03 -0.45
CA LEU A 186 -8.94 -9.25 0.51
C LEU A 186 -8.81 -8.33 1.74
N LEU A 187 -7.62 -8.25 2.33
CA LEU A 187 -7.39 -7.40 3.51
C LEU A 187 -7.53 -5.91 3.19
N LEU A 188 -7.02 -5.47 2.05
CA LEU A 188 -7.14 -4.08 1.60
C LEU A 188 -8.60 -3.72 1.29
N ASP A 189 -9.37 -4.63 0.69
CA ASP A 189 -10.81 -4.46 0.46
C ASP A 189 -11.57 -4.39 1.80
N ALA A 190 -11.10 -5.12 2.82
CA ALA A 190 -11.58 -5.05 4.19
C ALA A 190 -11.04 -3.83 4.99
N ARG A 191 -10.47 -2.83 4.30
CA ARG A 191 -9.92 -1.58 4.89
C ARG A 191 -8.73 -1.77 5.82
N ALA A 192 -7.88 -2.76 5.54
CA ALA A 192 -6.55 -2.80 6.15
C ALA A 192 -5.74 -1.57 5.75
N ASP A 193 -5.02 -0.96 6.70
CA ASP A 193 -4.19 0.21 6.43
C ASP A 193 -2.79 -0.20 5.94
N PRO A 194 -2.40 0.12 4.68
CA PRO A 194 -1.07 -0.21 4.16
C PRO A 194 0.06 0.65 4.75
N ASN A 195 -0.27 1.72 5.48
CA ASN A 195 0.69 2.70 5.98
C ASN A 195 1.06 2.53 7.45
N THR A 196 0.37 1.65 8.17
CA THR A 196 0.80 1.23 9.50
C THR A 196 2.19 0.60 9.39
N SER A 197 3.04 0.86 10.37
CA SER A 197 4.39 0.32 10.44
C SER A 197 4.63 -0.44 11.74
N ASN A 198 5.53 -1.42 11.69
CA ASN A 198 5.88 -2.24 12.83
C ASN A 198 6.90 -1.55 13.75
N GLN A 199 7.39 -2.26 14.77
CA GLN A 199 8.35 -1.73 15.74
C GLN A 199 9.69 -1.28 15.12
N ASN A 200 10.00 -1.62 13.87
CA ASN A 200 11.18 -1.17 13.13
C ASN A 200 10.86 -0.06 12.12
N GLY A 201 9.61 0.42 12.08
CA GLY A 201 9.11 1.38 11.09
C GLY A 201 8.86 0.74 9.72
N TRP A 202 8.80 -0.59 9.60
CA TRP A 202 8.51 -1.24 8.33
C TRP A 202 7.01 -1.30 8.09
N ASN A 203 6.55 -0.76 6.96
CA ASN A 203 5.19 -0.94 6.47
C ASN A 203 5.11 -2.08 5.44
N SER A 204 3.92 -2.39 4.94
CA SER A 204 3.71 -3.42 3.93
C SER A 204 4.53 -3.22 2.65
N LEU A 205 4.76 -1.98 2.21
CA LEU A 205 5.56 -1.70 1.02
C LEU A 205 7.05 -2.04 1.23
N HIS A 206 7.59 -1.83 2.43
CA HIS A 206 8.97 -2.26 2.76
C HIS A 206 9.15 -3.78 2.64
N TYR A 207 8.18 -4.58 3.10
CA TYR A 207 8.22 -6.04 2.92
C TYR A 207 8.18 -6.42 1.44
N ALA A 208 7.27 -5.85 0.64
CA ALA A 208 7.19 -6.14 -0.80
C ALA A 208 8.50 -5.79 -1.55
N VAL A 209 9.15 -4.69 -1.18
CA VAL A 209 10.44 -4.30 -1.74
C VAL A 209 11.58 -5.21 -1.26
N TYR A 210 11.56 -5.64 0.00
CA TYR A 210 12.56 -6.57 0.54
C TYR A 210 12.60 -7.88 -0.23
N ASP A 211 11.43 -8.39 -0.59
CA ASP A 211 11.25 -9.62 -1.38
C ASP A 211 11.35 -9.39 -2.90
N ASN A 212 11.66 -8.17 -3.33
CA ASN A 212 11.71 -7.77 -4.75
C ASN A 212 10.43 -8.08 -5.54
N ASN A 213 9.27 -8.04 -4.87
CA ASN A 213 7.98 -8.42 -5.46
C ASN A 213 7.28 -7.18 -6.06
N ILE A 214 7.63 -6.85 -7.31
CA ILE A 214 7.07 -5.70 -8.04
C ILE A 214 5.53 -5.77 -8.15
N PRO A 215 4.89 -6.91 -8.51
CA PRO A 215 3.43 -7.00 -8.53
C PRO A 215 2.77 -6.66 -7.19
N MET A 216 3.37 -7.11 -6.08
CA MET A 216 2.86 -6.81 -4.75
C MET A 216 3.05 -5.33 -4.38
N ALA A 217 4.21 -4.75 -4.70
CA ALA A 217 4.45 -3.32 -4.51
C ALA A 217 3.43 -2.48 -5.32
N ALA A 218 3.14 -2.89 -6.56
CA ALA A 218 2.15 -2.23 -7.40
C ALA A 218 0.73 -2.31 -6.82
N LEU A 219 0.32 -3.47 -6.30
CA LEU A 219 -0.95 -3.62 -5.61
C LEU A 219 -1.04 -2.68 -4.41
N LEU A 220 -0.01 -2.63 -3.55
CA LEU A 220 -0.01 -1.79 -2.36
C LEU A 220 -0.07 -0.30 -2.70
N ILE A 221 0.73 0.17 -3.66
CA ILE A 221 0.74 1.58 -4.11
C ILE A 221 -0.62 1.95 -4.71
N ALA A 222 -1.20 1.09 -5.56
CA ALA A 222 -2.52 1.31 -6.13
C ALA A 222 -3.63 1.37 -5.07
N ARG A 223 -3.40 0.80 -3.88
CA ARG A 223 -4.31 0.79 -2.73
C ARG A 223 -3.91 1.80 -1.65
N GLY A 224 -3.08 2.79 -1.99
CA GLY A 224 -2.80 3.95 -1.12
C GLY A 224 -1.63 3.78 -0.17
N ALA A 225 -0.72 2.83 -0.41
CA ALA A 225 0.55 2.78 0.30
C ALA A 225 1.41 4.03 -0.01
N ASP A 226 1.95 4.63 1.04
CA ASP A 226 2.90 5.73 0.99
C ASP A 226 4.23 5.22 0.43
N ILE A 227 4.53 5.69 -0.78
CA ILE A 227 5.70 5.27 -1.56
C ILE A 227 7.03 5.74 -0.95
N ASP A 228 6.99 6.80 -0.15
CA ASP A 228 8.15 7.45 0.47
C ASP A 228 8.18 7.25 2.00
N HIS A 229 7.38 6.31 2.54
CA HIS A 229 7.38 6.00 3.97
C HIS A 229 8.80 5.69 4.45
N ILE A 230 9.21 6.26 5.59
CA ILE A 230 10.53 6.02 6.16
C ILE A 230 10.46 5.03 7.33
N ASN A 231 11.34 4.04 7.34
CA ASN A 231 11.50 3.17 8.51
C ASN A 231 12.37 3.82 9.61
N LYS A 232 12.61 3.13 10.73
CA LYS A 232 13.41 3.68 11.85
C LYS A 232 14.89 3.93 11.51
N LEU A 233 15.39 3.39 10.40
CA LEU A 233 16.72 3.70 9.87
C LEU A 233 16.70 4.90 8.91
N GLY A 234 15.53 5.48 8.67
CA GLY A 234 15.29 6.56 7.71
C GLY A 234 15.21 6.08 6.25
N TYR A 235 15.19 4.76 6.02
CA TYR A 235 15.14 4.23 4.66
C TYR A 235 13.73 4.34 4.10
N THR A 236 13.62 4.86 2.87
CA THR A 236 12.43 4.70 2.02
C THR A 236 12.47 3.36 1.27
N PRO A 237 11.35 2.89 0.70
CA PRO A 237 11.33 1.76 -0.22
C PRO A 237 12.34 1.92 -1.38
N LEU A 238 12.50 3.12 -1.93
CA LEU A 238 13.47 3.38 -3.00
C LEU A 238 14.92 3.23 -2.52
N MET A 239 15.26 3.72 -1.32
CA MET A 239 16.59 3.50 -0.73
C MET A 239 16.86 2.02 -0.47
N GLN A 240 15.86 1.27 -0.02
CA GLN A 240 16.01 -0.16 0.20
C GLN A 240 16.27 -0.93 -1.10
N ALA A 241 15.58 -0.58 -2.19
CA ALA A 241 15.86 -1.12 -3.52
C ALA A 241 17.28 -0.75 -4.00
N ALA A 242 17.71 0.50 -3.77
CA ALA A 242 19.06 0.98 -4.07
C ALA A 242 20.13 0.29 -3.23
N TRP A 243 19.87 -0.03 -1.97
CA TRP A 243 20.82 -0.78 -1.12
C TRP A 243 20.99 -2.23 -1.60
N LYS A 244 19.88 -2.88 -2.00
CA LYS A 244 19.88 -4.29 -2.44
C LYS A 244 20.27 -4.50 -3.91
N GLY A 245 20.38 -3.43 -4.70
CA GLY A 245 20.64 -3.53 -6.14
C GLY A 245 19.46 -4.03 -6.96
N PHE A 246 18.23 -3.81 -6.48
CA PHE A 246 17.01 -4.22 -7.20
C PHE A 246 16.65 -3.17 -8.26
N GLU A 247 17.35 -3.22 -9.39
CA GLU A 247 17.24 -2.23 -10.47
C GLU A 247 15.80 -2.07 -10.97
N GLU A 248 15.13 -3.17 -11.33
CA GLU A 248 13.75 -3.13 -11.83
C GLU A 248 12.76 -2.58 -10.80
N MET A 249 12.95 -2.91 -9.51
CA MET A 249 12.15 -2.36 -8.43
C MET A 249 12.38 -0.86 -8.24
N ALA A 250 13.64 -0.41 -8.25
CA ALA A 250 13.97 1.01 -8.16
C ALA A 250 13.38 1.80 -9.35
N ARG A 251 13.51 1.26 -10.56
CA ARG A 251 12.89 1.82 -11.78
C ARG A 251 11.37 1.90 -11.65
N PHE A 252 10.74 0.84 -11.15
CA PHE A 252 9.31 0.80 -10.90
C PHE A 252 8.87 1.88 -9.90
N LEU A 253 9.53 1.98 -8.74
CA LEU A 253 9.20 2.95 -7.70
C LEU A 253 9.32 4.39 -8.20
N ILE A 254 10.40 4.73 -8.89
CA ILE A 254 10.58 6.08 -9.48
C ILE A 254 9.49 6.38 -10.51
N LYS A 255 9.13 5.42 -11.38
CA LYS A 255 8.01 5.60 -12.33
C LYS A 255 6.67 5.82 -11.64
N MET A 256 6.48 5.26 -10.44
CA MET A 256 5.30 5.45 -9.61
C MET A 256 5.35 6.73 -8.77
N GLY A 257 6.42 7.53 -8.88
CA GLY A 257 6.54 8.83 -8.24
C GLY A 257 7.32 8.85 -6.93
N ALA A 258 8.11 7.81 -6.63
CA ALA A 258 8.98 7.80 -5.45
C ALA A 258 10.00 8.94 -5.52
N SER A 259 10.16 9.67 -4.43
CA SER A 259 11.06 10.80 -4.36
C SER A 259 12.50 10.35 -4.08
N PRO A 260 13.51 10.84 -4.81
CA PRO A 260 14.92 10.58 -4.49
C PRO A 260 15.45 11.49 -3.36
N VAL A 261 14.62 12.41 -2.83
CA VAL A 261 15.01 13.47 -1.88
C VAL A 261 15.05 13.06 -0.41
N PRO A 262 14.17 12.18 0.12
CA PRO A 262 14.21 11.77 1.52
C PRO A 262 15.61 11.30 1.95
N ARG A 263 15.88 11.35 3.25
CA ARG A 263 17.21 11.07 3.81
C ARG A 263 17.15 10.03 4.91
N ASP A 264 18.11 9.11 4.89
CA ASP A 264 18.33 8.15 5.97
C ASP A 264 18.90 8.82 7.23
N ASN A 265 19.10 8.05 8.30
CA ASN A 265 19.65 8.56 9.55
C ASN A 265 21.09 9.12 9.45
N ASN A 266 21.80 8.85 8.35
CA ASN A 266 23.13 9.41 8.06
C ASN A 266 23.06 10.61 7.11
N GLY A 267 21.86 11.01 6.69
CA GLY A 267 21.64 12.09 5.73
C GLY A 267 21.76 11.63 4.28
N ASN A 268 21.92 10.33 4.00
CA ASN A 268 22.03 9.82 2.64
C ASN A 268 20.65 9.80 1.98
N ASN A 269 20.57 10.34 0.76
CA ASN A 269 19.41 10.19 -0.12
C ASN A 269 19.55 8.90 -0.97
N ALA A 270 18.57 8.60 -1.83
CA ALA A 270 18.60 7.38 -2.65
C ALA A 270 19.84 7.27 -3.55
N LEU A 271 20.34 8.39 -4.08
CA LEU A 271 21.54 8.41 -4.92
C LEU A 271 22.79 8.07 -4.10
N LEU A 272 22.96 8.71 -2.94
CA LEU A 272 24.07 8.43 -2.03
C LEU A 272 24.09 6.96 -1.59
N VAL A 273 22.92 6.37 -1.29
CA VAL A 273 22.80 4.94 -1.01
C VAL A 273 23.21 4.11 -2.23
N ALA A 274 22.70 4.41 -3.43
CA ALA A 274 23.05 3.67 -4.65
C ALA A 274 24.56 3.65 -4.91
N VAL A 275 25.27 4.78 -4.78
CA VAL A 275 26.72 4.79 -5.00
C VAL A 275 27.50 4.18 -3.85
N THR A 276 27.05 4.33 -2.59
CA THR A 276 27.66 3.63 -1.44
C THR A 276 27.71 2.12 -1.66
N TYR A 277 26.66 1.56 -2.26
CA TYR A 277 26.55 0.13 -2.55
C TYR A 277 26.86 -0.25 -4.00
N LYS A 278 27.56 0.63 -4.75
CA LYS A 278 28.06 0.38 -6.12
C LYS A 278 26.98 -0.02 -7.14
N GLN A 279 25.77 0.52 -7.00
CA GLN A 279 24.64 0.25 -7.89
C GLN A 279 24.62 1.24 -9.06
N TYR A 280 25.49 1.02 -10.05
CA TYR A 280 25.69 1.91 -11.19
C TYR A 280 24.39 2.24 -11.95
N ASP A 281 23.62 1.22 -12.33
CA ASP A 281 22.41 1.43 -13.14
C ASP A 281 21.30 2.16 -12.39
N ILE A 282 21.19 1.92 -11.08
CA ILE A 282 20.25 2.64 -10.21
C ILE A 282 20.69 4.11 -10.06
N ALA A 283 21.98 4.36 -9.79
CA ALA A 283 22.51 5.71 -9.69
C ALA A 283 22.29 6.50 -10.99
N LYS A 284 22.59 5.87 -12.15
CA LYS A 284 22.33 6.45 -13.47
C LYS A 284 20.86 6.79 -13.66
N PHE A 285 19.96 5.87 -13.30
CA PHE A 285 18.53 6.11 -13.46
C PHE A 285 18.00 7.20 -12.52
N LEU A 286 18.50 7.28 -11.28
CA LEU A 286 18.17 8.35 -10.34
C LEU A 286 18.59 9.72 -10.90
N LEU A 287 19.81 9.84 -11.43
CA LEU A 287 20.32 11.08 -12.04
C LEU A 287 19.47 11.50 -13.26
N GLN A 288 19.11 10.54 -14.12
CA GLN A 288 18.20 10.78 -15.25
C GLN A 288 16.82 11.27 -14.84
N ASN A 289 16.37 10.96 -13.61
CA ASN A 289 15.07 11.36 -13.07
C ASN A 289 15.20 12.48 -12.02
N GLY A 290 16.27 13.29 -12.09
CA GLY A 290 16.36 14.54 -11.34
C GLY A 290 16.92 14.43 -9.92
N ALA A 291 17.55 13.30 -9.55
CA ALA A 291 18.34 13.25 -8.32
C ALA A 291 19.52 14.24 -8.42
N ASN A 292 19.72 15.06 -7.39
CA ASN A 292 20.80 16.04 -7.36
C ASN A 292 22.14 15.34 -7.03
N PRO A 293 23.14 15.34 -7.94
CA PRO A 293 24.44 14.73 -7.68
C PRO A 293 25.28 15.47 -6.62
N ASN A 294 24.90 16.70 -6.28
CA ASN A 294 25.60 17.55 -5.31
C ASN A 294 24.93 17.57 -3.92
N ASP A 295 23.91 16.74 -3.69
CA ASP A 295 23.37 16.57 -2.35
C ASP A 295 24.42 15.95 -1.43
N GLU A 296 24.55 16.52 -0.24
CA GLU A 296 25.50 16.07 0.79
C GLU A 296 24.78 15.31 1.89
N ASN A 297 25.42 14.28 2.45
CA ASN A 297 24.96 13.65 3.68
C ASN A 297 25.42 14.44 4.93
N TYR A 298 25.13 13.96 6.14
CA TYR A 298 25.50 14.67 7.37
C TYR A 298 27.01 14.75 7.63
N ARG A 299 27.83 14.03 6.85
CA ARG A 299 29.31 14.17 6.86
C ARG A 299 29.82 15.19 5.85
N GLY A 300 28.94 15.83 5.09
CA GLY A 300 29.30 16.72 3.97
C GLY A 300 29.76 15.96 2.72
N TRP A 301 29.54 14.64 2.65
CA TRP A 301 29.97 13.84 1.50
C TRP A 301 28.87 13.85 0.43
N LYS A 302 29.28 14.16 -0.80
CA LYS A 302 28.50 13.98 -2.03
C LYS A 302 28.66 12.58 -2.57
N ALA A 303 27.83 12.22 -3.55
CA ALA A 303 27.96 10.96 -4.26
C ALA A 303 29.35 10.81 -4.92
N LEU A 304 29.91 11.90 -5.45
CA LEU A 304 31.24 11.87 -6.06
C LEU A 304 32.35 11.55 -5.05
N ASP A 305 32.25 12.07 -3.83
CA ASP A 305 33.24 11.81 -2.77
C ASP A 305 33.27 10.33 -2.39
N ILE A 306 32.08 9.72 -2.28
CA ILE A 306 31.94 8.28 -2.02
C ILE A 306 32.54 7.46 -3.17
N ALA A 307 32.23 7.80 -4.43
CA ALA A 307 32.74 7.07 -5.58
C ALA A 307 34.28 7.12 -5.66
N LEU A 308 34.88 8.28 -5.40
CA LEU A 308 36.34 8.46 -5.38
C LEU A 308 37.02 7.71 -4.23
N ASP A 309 36.46 7.77 -3.01
CA ASP A 309 36.95 7.01 -1.85
C ASP A 309 36.93 5.50 -2.11
N GLN A 310 35.91 5.02 -2.81
CA GLN A 310 35.76 3.61 -3.20
C GLN A 310 36.58 3.21 -4.44
N GLN A 311 37.27 4.16 -5.07
CA GLN A 311 38.01 3.99 -6.34
C GLN A 311 37.12 3.50 -7.51
N ASP A 312 35.83 3.84 -7.49
CA ASP A 312 34.87 3.50 -8.55
C ASP A 312 34.86 4.62 -9.61
N MET A 313 35.80 4.53 -10.54
CA MET A 313 35.97 5.55 -11.59
C MET A 313 34.80 5.60 -12.57
N ASP A 314 34.13 4.48 -12.82
CA ASP A 314 32.96 4.45 -13.71
C ASP A 314 31.80 5.22 -13.08
N MET A 315 31.53 4.99 -11.79
CA MET A 315 30.55 5.76 -11.03
C MET A 315 30.94 7.24 -10.92
N ALA A 316 32.21 7.56 -10.68
CA ALA A 316 32.69 8.94 -10.63
C ALA A 316 32.49 9.66 -11.97
N ASN A 317 32.82 9.00 -13.09
CA ASN A 317 32.60 9.53 -14.44
C ASN A 317 31.11 9.76 -14.73
N LEU A 318 30.24 8.83 -14.32
CA LEU A 318 28.79 8.99 -14.41
C LEU A 318 28.34 10.23 -13.63
N LEU A 319 28.75 10.37 -12.37
CA LEU A 319 28.37 11.50 -11.52
C LEU A 319 28.84 12.83 -12.11
N TYR A 320 30.07 12.88 -12.61
CA TYR A 320 30.62 14.06 -13.30
C TYR A 320 29.81 14.42 -14.55
N ALA A 321 29.43 13.43 -15.36
CA ALA A 321 28.61 13.63 -16.55
C ALA A 321 27.22 14.23 -16.24
N TYR A 322 26.72 14.06 -15.01
CA TYR A 322 25.46 14.66 -14.55
C TYR A 322 25.68 15.91 -13.67
N GLY A 323 26.90 16.45 -13.58
CA GLY A 323 27.18 17.73 -12.93
C GLY A 323 27.60 17.65 -11.46
N ALA A 324 28.12 16.51 -11.00
CA ALA A 324 28.75 16.43 -9.68
C ALA A 324 30.01 17.30 -9.59
N THR A 325 30.14 18.05 -8.49
CA THR A 325 31.27 18.95 -8.23
C THR A 325 32.22 18.36 -7.19
N THR A 326 33.53 18.49 -7.40
CA THR A 326 34.54 18.05 -6.42
C THR A 326 34.59 19.02 -5.22
N PRO A 327 34.93 18.54 -4.01
CA PRO A 327 35.21 19.41 -2.88
C PRO A 327 36.53 20.16 -3.11
N GLY A 328 36.48 21.49 -3.18
CA GLY A 328 37.61 22.35 -2.83
C GLY A 328 38.89 22.30 -3.69
N THR A 329 38.83 22.23 -5.03
CA THR A 329 40.02 22.50 -5.86
C THR A 329 39.72 23.31 -7.12
N GLN A 330 40.38 24.47 -7.22
CA GLN A 330 41.07 24.81 -8.47
C GLN A 330 41.79 23.54 -8.94
N LEU A 331 41.33 22.96 -10.05
CA LEU A 331 41.94 21.79 -10.66
C LEU A 331 43.47 22.00 -10.73
N PRO A 332 44.32 21.03 -10.33
CA PRO A 332 45.62 20.93 -10.94
C PRO A 332 45.35 20.75 -12.43
N VAL A 333 45.84 21.71 -13.21
CA VAL A 333 45.87 21.66 -14.67
C VAL A 333 46.49 20.32 -15.07
N GLU A 334 45.66 19.44 -15.63
CA GLU A 334 45.93 18.26 -16.48
C GLU A 334 45.11 17.03 -16.08
N MET A 335 43.97 16.86 -16.77
CA MET A 335 43.39 15.55 -16.99
C MET A 335 44.22 14.82 -18.06
N PRO A 336 44.46 13.50 -17.95
CA PRO A 336 45.04 12.74 -19.05
C PRO A 336 44.10 12.78 -20.26
N ASP A 337 44.67 13.20 -21.39
CA ASP A 337 44.05 13.33 -22.70
C ASP A 337 43.15 12.14 -23.06
N ALA A 338 41.89 12.45 -23.41
CA ALA A 338 40.83 11.51 -23.80
C ALA A 338 41.08 10.78 -25.14
N THR A 339 42.33 10.67 -25.58
CA THR A 339 42.73 10.07 -26.87
C THR A 339 43.50 8.76 -26.75
N ARG A 340 43.62 8.15 -25.57
CA ARG A 340 44.18 6.80 -25.42
C ARG A 340 43.14 5.77 -24.98
N ILE A 341 42.17 5.54 -25.84
CA ILE A 341 41.48 4.25 -25.94
C ILE A 341 41.97 3.60 -27.25
N ARG A 342 42.78 2.56 -27.13
CA ARG A 342 42.99 1.55 -28.16
C ARG A 342 42.99 0.17 -27.51
#